data_AF-A0ABD5R2Q9-F1
#
_entry.id   AF-A0ABD5R2Q9-F1
#
_cell.length_a   1.000
_cell.length_b   1.000
_cell.length_c   1.000
_cell.angle_alpha   90.00
_cell.angle_beta   90.00
_cell.angle_gamma   90.00
#
_symmetry.space_group_name_H-M   'P 1'
#
loop_
_entity.id
_entity.type
_entity.pdbx_description
1 polymer ?
#
loop_
_entity_poly.entity_id
_entity_poly.type
_entity_poly.pdbx_seq_one_letter_code
_entity_poly.pdbx_strand_id
1 'polypeptide(L)'
;MFPREYRGVAFAVGLFLVVQLGALALVPEFTESGYQPVEDPQNPANSLVYILAIVVMTGLMLAAFRYEFDWAIRLLIVGVSAWLSWYVFAAFAPPLLAAIPAVAVAVGLLVHPEWYVIDAAGVLMGAGAAGLFGISFGILPALVLLSFLAVYDAISVYGTEHMLSLAEGVMDLNIPVVLVIPLSLSYSLLDDDDPGDGDGVDDEPADDGTDRGTADDVGDAPDIEDRDAFFIGLGDAVIPAVMVASAATFSPAAALSVPLLGLNLPALFAMGGTLVGLLLLLRWVMKGRAHAGLPLLNGGAIGGYLIGSLLAGVSPVEALGLSVVF
;
A
#
# COMPACT_ATOMS: atom_id res chain seq x y z
N MET A 1 -17.03 -26.19 0.39
CA MET A 1 -15.62 -25.78 0.49
C MET A 1 -15.57 -24.38 -0.09
N PHE A 2 -15.20 -23.36 0.69
CA PHE A 2 -15.02 -22.02 0.11
C PHE A 2 -13.82 -22.07 -0.83
N PRO A 3 -13.92 -21.56 -2.08
CA PRO A 3 -12.79 -21.56 -3.00
C PRO A 3 -11.61 -20.80 -2.37
N ARG A 4 -10.38 -21.26 -2.63
CA ARG A 4 -9.13 -20.73 -2.02
C ARG A 4 -9.00 -19.22 -2.26
N GLU A 5 -9.44 -18.75 -3.43
CA GLU A 5 -9.49 -17.33 -3.82
C GLU A 5 -10.26 -16.45 -2.81
N TYR A 6 -11.41 -16.90 -2.30
CA TYR A 6 -12.20 -16.09 -1.35
C TYR A 6 -11.48 -15.86 -0.03
N ARG A 7 -10.60 -16.78 0.36
CA ARG A 7 -9.76 -16.62 1.55
C ARG A 7 -8.69 -15.56 1.31
N GLY A 8 -8.05 -15.59 0.13
CA GLY A 8 -7.10 -14.55 -0.28
C GLY A 8 -7.76 -13.17 -0.33
N VAL A 9 -8.95 -13.05 -0.93
CA VAL A 9 -9.73 -11.79 -0.95
C VAL A 9 -10.07 -11.31 0.46
N ALA A 10 -10.53 -12.21 1.34
CA ALA A 10 -10.85 -11.85 2.72
C ALA A 10 -9.60 -11.40 3.50
N PHE A 11 -8.45 -12.03 3.26
CA PHE A 11 -7.18 -11.66 3.86
C PHE A 11 -6.72 -10.27 3.38
N ALA A 12 -6.77 -10.02 2.07
CA ALA A 12 -6.46 -8.70 1.48
C ALA A 12 -7.34 -7.58 2.07
N VAL A 13 -8.66 -7.83 2.15
CA VAL A 13 -9.60 -6.90 2.81
C VAL A 13 -9.22 -6.68 4.27
N GLY A 14 -8.83 -7.74 4.98
CA GLY A 14 -8.33 -7.68 6.35
C GLY A 14 -7.10 -6.77 6.49
N LEU A 15 -6.09 -6.94 5.64
CA LEU A 15 -4.88 -6.11 5.65
C LEU A 15 -5.22 -4.63 5.43
N PHE A 16 -6.02 -4.32 4.40
CA PHE A 16 -6.46 -2.95 4.12
C PHE A 16 -7.24 -2.35 5.29
N LEU A 17 -8.10 -3.13 5.94
CA LEU A 17 -8.85 -2.69 7.12
C LEU A 17 -7.92 -2.38 8.29
N VAL A 18 -6.93 -3.24 8.58
CA VAL A 18 -6.00 -3.03 9.70
C VAL A 18 -5.13 -1.80 9.44
N VAL A 19 -4.66 -1.58 8.21
CA VAL A 19 -3.92 -0.36 7.85
C VAL A 19 -4.77 0.89 8.09
N GLN A 20 -6.02 0.90 7.63
CA GLN A 20 -6.91 2.06 7.79
C GLN A 20 -7.28 2.32 9.26
N LEU A 21 -7.64 1.28 10.00
CA LEU A 21 -7.96 1.39 11.42
C LEU A 21 -6.74 1.77 12.25
N GLY A 22 -5.58 1.22 11.93
CA GLY A 22 -4.30 1.58 12.54
C GLY A 22 -3.96 3.05 12.31
N ALA A 23 -4.12 3.55 11.08
CA ALA A 23 -3.91 4.96 10.77
C ALA A 23 -4.84 5.86 11.61
N LEU A 24 -6.14 5.53 11.67
CA LEU A 24 -7.12 6.28 12.49
C LEU A 24 -6.82 6.24 13.99
N ALA A 25 -6.29 5.14 14.49
CA ALA A 25 -5.88 4.98 15.89
C ALA A 25 -4.56 5.72 16.21
N LEU A 26 -3.77 6.09 15.20
CA LEU A 26 -2.50 6.80 15.37
C LEU A 26 -2.63 8.32 15.21
N VAL A 27 -3.64 8.78 14.47
CA VAL A 27 -3.87 10.21 14.19
C VAL A 27 -3.89 11.08 15.46
N PRO A 28 -4.67 10.74 16.52
CA PRO A 28 -4.72 11.57 17.73
C PRO A 28 -3.35 11.68 18.39
N GLU A 29 -2.67 10.56 18.56
CA GLU A 29 -1.39 10.45 19.26
C GLU A 29 -0.26 11.12 18.48
N PHE A 30 -0.25 11.03 17.14
CA PHE A 30 0.69 11.77 16.30
C PHE A 30 0.45 13.28 16.35
N THR A 31 -0.81 13.71 16.41
CA THR A 31 -1.17 15.13 16.54
C THR A 31 -0.72 15.67 17.90
N GLU A 32 -0.99 14.93 18.99
CA GLU A 32 -0.57 15.30 20.35
C GLU A 32 0.96 15.30 20.52
N SER A 33 1.65 14.38 19.85
CA SER A 33 3.12 14.29 19.86
C SER A 33 3.79 15.34 18.97
N GLY A 34 3.02 16.15 18.23
CA GLY A 34 3.55 17.18 17.35
C GLY A 34 4.31 16.63 16.13
N TYR A 35 3.92 15.44 15.65
CA TYR A 35 4.57 14.80 14.50
C TYR A 35 4.12 15.34 13.15
N GLN A 36 3.29 16.40 13.12
CA GLN A 36 2.91 17.10 11.91
C GLN A 36 4.16 17.69 11.23
N PRO A 37 4.61 17.15 10.07
CA PRO A 37 5.86 17.57 9.43
C PRO A 37 5.76 18.91 8.69
N VAL A 38 4.54 19.33 8.32
CA VAL A 38 4.29 20.54 7.54
C VAL A 38 3.66 21.63 8.39
N GLU A 39 4.00 22.89 8.12
CA GLU A 39 3.48 24.04 8.86
C GLU A 39 2.00 24.31 8.56
N ASP A 40 1.63 24.29 7.27
CA ASP A 40 0.26 24.48 6.80
C ASP A 40 -0.22 23.24 6.03
N PRO A 41 -0.96 22.32 6.67
CA PRO A 41 -1.51 21.14 6.01
C PRO A 41 -2.48 21.44 4.87
N GLN A 42 -3.12 22.61 4.83
CA GLN A 42 -4.12 22.94 3.80
C GLN A 42 -3.50 23.44 2.49
N ASN A 43 -2.20 23.76 2.50
CA ASN A 43 -1.52 24.28 1.32
C ASN A 43 -1.42 23.21 0.20
N PRO A 44 -2.03 23.43 -0.99
CA PRO A 44 -1.96 22.49 -2.10
C PRO A 44 -0.55 22.29 -2.67
N ALA A 45 0.40 23.19 -2.39
CA ALA A 45 1.80 23.01 -2.75
C ALA A 45 2.44 21.80 -2.06
N ASN A 46 1.92 21.37 -0.90
CA ASN A 46 2.40 20.18 -0.21
C ASN A 46 2.31 18.95 -1.12
N SER A 47 1.20 18.76 -1.83
CA SER A 47 1.04 17.62 -2.76
C SER A 47 2.09 17.64 -3.86
N LEU A 48 2.44 18.81 -4.39
CA LEU A 48 3.45 18.95 -5.44
C LEU A 48 4.85 18.62 -4.92
N VAL A 49 5.20 19.10 -3.73
CA VAL A 49 6.48 18.79 -3.07
C VAL A 49 6.61 17.28 -2.85
N TYR A 50 5.54 16.63 -2.39
CA TYR A 50 5.55 15.20 -2.17
C TYR A 50 5.57 14.38 -3.46
N ILE A 51 4.84 14.79 -4.50
CA ILE A 51 4.94 14.16 -5.83
C ILE A 51 6.39 14.25 -6.33
N LEU A 52 7.03 15.41 -6.22
CA LEU A 52 8.44 15.57 -6.57
C LEU A 52 9.35 14.67 -5.72
N ALA A 53 9.12 14.59 -4.41
CA ALA A 53 9.87 13.73 -3.52
C ALA A 53 9.74 12.25 -3.90
N ILE A 54 8.53 11.78 -4.23
CA ILE A 54 8.28 10.42 -4.73
C ILE A 54 9.08 10.19 -6.02
N VAL A 55 9.00 11.09 -7.01
CA VAL A 55 9.74 10.95 -8.27
C VAL A 55 11.26 10.90 -8.04
N VAL A 56 11.79 11.76 -7.16
CA VAL A 56 13.21 11.77 -6.81
C VAL A 56 13.61 10.47 -6.12
N MET A 57 12.84 10.02 -5.12
CA MET A 57 13.13 8.78 -4.39
C MET A 57 13.05 7.55 -5.30
N THR A 58 12.06 7.48 -6.18
CA THR A 58 11.95 6.42 -7.20
C THR A 58 13.15 6.46 -8.15
N GLY A 59 13.56 7.64 -8.61
CA GLY A 59 14.75 7.80 -9.45
C GLY A 59 16.04 7.34 -8.74
N LEU A 60 16.20 7.66 -7.45
CA LEU A 60 17.32 7.19 -6.64
C LEU A 60 17.30 5.68 -6.46
N MET A 61 16.13 5.09 -6.22
CA MET A 61 15.97 3.64 -6.09
C MET A 61 16.30 2.93 -7.41
N LEU A 62 15.78 3.41 -8.55
CA LEU A 62 16.10 2.87 -9.87
C LEU A 62 17.60 3.02 -10.21
N ALA A 63 18.21 4.14 -9.83
CA ALA A 63 19.65 4.32 -9.98
C ALA A 63 20.42 3.29 -9.13
N ALA A 64 20.03 3.07 -7.87
CA ALA A 64 20.66 2.08 -7.00
C ALA A 64 20.56 0.66 -7.55
N PHE A 65 19.41 0.26 -8.11
CA PHE A 65 19.23 -1.02 -8.81
C PHE A 65 20.15 -1.12 -10.02
N ARG A 66 20.25 -0.05 -10.82
CA ARG A 66 21.13 -0.02 -12.00
C ARG A 66 22.61 -0.22 -11.67
N TYR A 67 23.03 0.05 -10.43
CA TYR A 67 24.40 -0.17 -9.96
C TYR A 67 24.54 -1.43 -9.11
N GLU A 68 23.53 -2.32 -9.07
CA GLU A 68 23.55 -3.60 -8.36
C GLU A 68 23.84 -3.43 -6.85
N PHE A 69 23.33 -2.35 -6.24
CA PHE A 69 23.50 -2.07 -4.81
C PHE A 69 22.42 -2.74 -3.95
N ASP A 70 22.11 -4.00 -4.22
CA ASP A 70 21.01 -4.77 -3.61
C ASP A 70 21.04 -4.76 -2.08
N TRP A 71 22.23 -4.97 -1.50
CA TRP A 71 22.42 -4.92 -0.04
C TRP A 71 22.12 -3.53 0.54
N ALA A 72 22.45 -2.46 -0.19
CA ALA A 72 22.25 -1.09 0.27
C ALA A 72 20.76 -0.71 0.20
N ILE A 73 20.05 -1.17 -0.83
CA ILE A 73 18.60 -1.01 -0.96
C ILE A 73 17.89 -1.78 0.15
N ARG A 74 18.28 -3.04 0.40
CA ARG A 74 17.74 -3.84 1.50
C ARG A 74 17.96 -3.15 2.85
N LEU A 75 19.17 -2.66 3.13
CA LEU A 75 19.48 -1.94 4.37
C LEU A 75 18.70 -0.63 4.48
N LEU A 76 18.56 0.12 3.39
CA LEU A 76 17.77 1.35 3.34
C LEU A 76 16.32 1.06 3.71
N ILE A 77 15.71 0.05 3.10
CA ILE A 77 14.30 -0.25 3.33
C ILE A 77 14.08 -0.78 4.75
N VAL A 78 14.92 -1.68 5.24
CA VAL A 78 14.90 -2.12 6.65
C VAL A 78 15.09 -0.94 7.61
N GLY A 79 15.98 -0.01 7.27
CA GLY A 79 16.22 1.20 8.06
C GLY A 79 14.98 2.11 8.11
N VAL A 80 14.32 2.32 6.97
CA VAL A 80 13.05 3.06 6.88
C VAL A 80 11.94 2.35 7.65
N SER A 81 11.86 1.01 7.54
CA SER A 81 10.91 0.20 8.30
C SER A 81 11.11 0.35 9.81
N ALA A 82 12.36 0.27 10.28
CA ALA A 82 12.71 0.47 11.69
C ALA A 82 12.37 1.89 12.15
N TRP A 83 12.70 2.90 11.34
CA TRP A 83 12.45 4.30 11.63
C TRP A 83 10.94 4.61 11.75
N LEU A 84 10.14 4.17 10.78
CA LEU A 84 8.68 4.36 10.83
C LEU A 84 8.05 3.58 11.99
N SER A 85 8.51 2.34 12.23
CA SER A 85 8.06 1.55 13.38
C SER A 85 8.36 2.26 14.70
N TRP A 86 9.54 2.90 14.81
CA TRP A 86 9.90 3.70 15.98
C TRP A 86 8.94 4.87 16.18
N TYR A 87 8.57 5.61 15.14
CA TYR A 87 7.56 6.68 15.23
C TYR A 87 6.23 6.15 15.77
N VAL A 88 5.76 5.01 15.25
CA VAL A 88 4.53 4.37 15.69
C VAL A 88 4.60 3.98 17.17
N PHE A 89 5.67 3.30 17.61
CA PHE A 89 5.79 2.90 19.01
C PHE A 89 6.06 4.08 19.96
N ALA A 90 6.78 5.11 19.49
CA ALA A 90 7.10 6.31 20.27
C ALA A 90 5.87 7.18 20.54
N ALA A 91 4.79 7.01 19.76
CA ALA A 91 3.50 7.65 20.05
C ALA A 91 2.86 7.16 21.35
N PHE A 92 3.19 5.94 21.80
CA PHE A 92 2.59 5.32 23.00
C PHE A 92 3.58 5.08 24.14
N ALA A 93 4.88 5.19 23.87
CA ALA A 93 5.93 4.87 24.83
C ALA A 93 7.12 5.82 24.71
N PRO A 94 7.92 5.99 25.78
CA PRO A 94 9.16 6.76 25.71
C PRO A 94 10.07 6.29 24.56
N PRO A 95 10.77 7.21 23.86
CA PRO A 95 11.66 6.91 22.72
C PRO A 95 12.58 5.70 22.86
N LEU A 96 13.16 5.51 24.05
CA LEU A 96 14.09 4.41 24.33
C LEU A 96 13.38 3.06 24.42
N LEU A 97 12.16 3.02 24.95
CA LEU A 97 11.35 1.79 25.01
C LEU A 97 10.75 1.47 23.64
N ALA A 98 10.35 2.48 22.87
CA ALA A 98 9.87 2.34 21.49
C ALA A 98 10.94 1.80 20.53
N ALA A 99 12.22 2.07 20.80
CA ALA A 99 13.33 1.53 20.02
C ALA A 99 13.43 0.00 20.07
N ILE A 100 13.02 -0.64 21.16
CA ILE A 100 13.10 -2.10 21.33
C ILE A 100 12.24 -2.83 20.28
N PRO A 101 10.92 -2.61 20.18
CA PRO A 101 10.10 -3.25 19.17
C PRO A 101 10.43 -2.77 17.74
N ALA A 102 10.88 -1.53 17.56
CA ALA A 102 11.32 -1.05 16.25
C ALA A 102 12.57 -1.78 15.72
N VAL A 103 13.56 -2.03 16.60
CA VAL A 103 14.72 -2.86 16.27
C VAL A 103 14.31 -4.32 16.05
N ALA A 104 13.33 -4.83 16.81
CA ALA A 104 12.81 -6.18 16.60
C ALA A 104 12.21 -6.36 15.19
N VAL A 105 11.46 -5.35 14.69
CA VAL A 105 10.97 -5.34 13.30
C VAL A 105 12.14 -5.38 12.31
N ALA A 106 13.16 -4.54 12.52
CA ALA A 106 14.34 -4.49 11.65
C ALA A 106 15.09 -5.83 11.60
N VAL A 107 15.32 -6.43 12.78
CA VAL A 107 15.99 -7.73 12.91
C VAL A 107 15.16 -8.84 12.27
N GLY A 108 13.83 -8.83 12.47
CA GLY A 108 12.92 -9.77 11.84
C GLY A 108 13.04 -9.76 10.32
N LEU A 109 13.01 -8.57 9.70
CA LEU A 109 13.16 -8.41 8.25
C LEU A 109 14.54 -8.82 7.72
N LEU A 110 15.60 -8.71 8.53
CA LEU A 110 16.95 -9.10 8.12
C LEU A 110 17.20 -10.60 8.25
N VAL A 111 16.70 -11.21 9.33
CA VAL A 111 17.03 -12.58 9.72
C VAL A 111 16.00 -13.60 9.22
N HIS A 112 14.73 -13.23 9.16
CA HIS A 112 13.63 -14.16 8.86
C HIS A 112 12.49 -13.49 8.08
N PRO A 113 12.72 -13.05 6.82
CA PRO A 113 11.74 -12.33 6.00
C PRO A 113 10.65 -13.27 5.44
N GLU A 114 9.89 -13.91 6.31
CA GLU A 114 8.68 -14.65 5.92
C GLU A 114 7.53 -13.70 5.63
N TRP A 115 6.56 -14.19 4.85
CA TRP A 115 5.37 -13.41 4.45
C TRP A 115 4.68 -12.73 5.65
N TYR A 116 4.52 -13.43 6.78
CA TYR A 116 3.84 -12.86 7.95
C TYR A 116 4.68 -11.80 8.68
N VAL A 117 6.01 -11.85 8.59
CA VAL A 117 6.91 -10.83 9.13
C VAL A 117 6.87 -9.59 8.24
N ILE A 118 6.93 -9.81 6.93
CA ILE A 118 6.83 -8.77 5.90
C ILE A 118 5.48 -8.06 6.00
N ASP A 119 4.37 -8.80 6.05
CA ASP A 119 3.03 -8.24 6.16
C ASP A 119 2.80 -7.51 7.47
N ALA A 120 3.25 -8.07 8.60
CA ALA A 120 3.12 -7.39 9.89
C ALA A 120 3.91 -6.07 9.91
N ALA A 121 5.13 -6.07 9.38
CA ALA A 121 5.93 -4.86 9.23
C ALA A 121 5.28 -3.87 8.25
N GLY A 122 4.80 -4.36 7.10
CA GLY A 122 4.12 -3.58 6.07
C GLY A 122 2.85 -2.92 6.61
N VAL A 123 2.00 -3.66 7.33
CA VAL A 123 0.80 -3.12 7.96
C VAL A 123 1.14 -2.06 9.01
N LEU A 124 2.14 -2.31 9.85
CA LEU A 124 2.60 -1.34 10.86
C LEU A 124 3.12 -0.05 10.22
N MET A 125 4.01 -0.19 9.23
CA MET A 125 4.54 0.93 8.45
C MET A 125 3.44 1.66 7.69
N GLY A 126 2.49 0.92 7.12
CA GLY A 126 1.41 1.47 6.33
C GLY A 126 0.43 2.28 7.17
N ALA A 127 0.06 1.76 8.35
CA ALA A 127 -0.74 2.51 9.33
C ALA A 127 -0.01 3.78 9.79
N GLY A 128 1.29 3.67 10.12
CA GLY A 128 2.12 4.81 10.51
C GLY A 128 2.25 5.87 9.42
N ALA A 129 2.57 5.45 8.20
CA ALA A 129 2.70 6.35 7.05
C ALA A 129 1.37 7.01 6.70
N ALA A 130 0.27 6.25 6.64
CA ALA A 130 -1.05 6.79 6.37
C ALA A 130 -1.52 7.77 7.46
N GLY A 131 -1.23 7.49 8.74
CA GLY A 131 -1.50 8.40 9.85
C GLY A 131 -0.69 9.69 9.75
N LEU A 132 0.63 9.59 9.54
CA LEU A 132 1.52 10.75 9.38
C LEU A 132 1.11 11.61 8.18
N PHE A 133 0.87 11.00 7.02
CA PHE A 133 0.38 11.73 5.85
C PHE A 133 -1.02 12.30 6.07
N GLY A 134 -1.89 11.57 6.77
CA GLY A 134 -3.24 12.00 7.10
C GLY A 134 -3.28 13.28 7.93
N ILE A 135 -2.34 13.47 8.86
CA ILE A 135 -2.19 14.73 9.62
C ILE A 135 -1.38 15.79 8.87
N SER A 136 -0.64 15.39 7.82
CA SER A 136 0.19 16.31 7.02
C SER A 136 -0.58 16.94 5.86
N PHE A 137 -1.55 16.23 5.31
CA PHE A 137 -2.32 16.68 4.17
C PHE A 137 -3.74 16.99 4.58
N GLY A 138 -4.10 18.27 4.49
CA GLY A 138 -5.48 18.71 4.48
C GLY A 138 -6.28 18.06 3.35
N ILE A 139 -7.59 18.31 3.36
CA ILE A 139 -8.51 17.69 2.42
C ILE A 139 -8.10 17.96 0.97
N LEU A 140 -7.88 19.23 0.60
CA LEU A 140 -7.54 19.60 -0.76
C LEU A 140 -6.19 18.98 -1.22
N PRO A 141 -5.09 19.09 -0.45
CA PRO A 141 -3.84 18.42 -0.79
C PRO A 141 -3.97 16.89 -0.93
N ALA A 142 -4.72 16.23 -0.05
CA ALA A 142 -4.96 14.79 -0.13
C ALA A 142 -5.72 14.42 -1.41
N LEU A 143 -6.80 15.13 -1.74
CA LEU A 143 -7.56 14.93 -2.98
C LEU A 143 -6.68 15.08 -4.23
N VAL A 144 -5.83 16.12 -4.27
CA VAL A 144 -4.89 16.35 -5.39
C VAL A 144 -3.88 15.21 -5.51
N LEU A 145 -3.28 14.79 -4.39
CA LEU A 145 -2.28 13.73 -4.36
C LEU A 145 -2.88 12.40 -4.85
N LEU A 146 -4.01 11.98 -4.28
CA LEU A 146 -4.67 10.72 -4.63
C LEU A 146 -5.15 10.71 -6.09
N SER A 147 -5.70 11.83 -6.57
CA SER A 147 -6.14 11.96 -7.96
C SER A 147 -4.96 11.90 -8.92
N PHE A 148 -3.84 12.58 -8.60
CA PHE A 148 -2.64 12.53 -9.41
C PHE A 148 -2.08 11.10 -9.52
N LEU A 149 -1.94 10.40 -8.39
CA LEU A 149 -1.42 9.03 -8.37
C LEU A 149 -2.36 8.05 -9.09
N ALA A 150 -3.67 8.21 -8.94
CA ALA A 150 -4.65 7.43 -9.70
C ALA A 150 -4.53 7.66 -11.21
N VAL A 151 -4.44 8.92 -11.66
CA VAL A 151 -4.28 9.25 -13.08
C VAL A 151 -2.96 8.72 -13.62
N TYR A 152 -1.87 8.87 -12.87
CA TYR A 152 -0.56 8.34 -13.25
C TYR A 152 -0.61 6.82 -13.44
N ASP A 153 -1.18 6.09 -12.50
CA ASP A 153 -1.31 4.63 -12.56
C ASP A 153 -2.19 4.18 -13.75
N ALA A 154 -3.32 4.86 -13.99
CA ALA A 154 -4.16 4.60 -15.15
C ALA A 154 -3.42 4.80 -16.48
N ILE A 155 -2.62 5.87 -16.59
CA ILE A 155 -1.82 6.16 -17.79
C ILE A 155 -0.70 5.13 -17.94
N SER A 156 -0.03 4.78 -16.84
CA SER A 156 1.06 3.81 -16.82
C SER A 156 0.59 2.44 -17.34
N VAL A 157 -0.54 1.97 -16.84
CA VAL A 157 -1.11 0.64 -17.16
C VAL A 157 -1.80 0.61 -18.53
N TYR A 158 -2.75 1.51 -18.80
CA TYR A 158 -3.55 1.44 -20.04
C TYR A 158 -2.96 2.23 -21.21
N GLY A 159 -2.07 3.19 -20.93
CA GLY A 159 -1.51 4.06 -21.95
C GLY A 159 -0.16 3.57 -22.45
N THR A 160 0.79 3.38 -21.53
CA THR A 160 2.18 3.07 -21.89
C THR A 160 2.55 1.60 -21.81
N GLU A 161 1.74 0.76 -21.16
CA GLU A 161 2.00 -0.68 -20.93
C GLU A 161 3.42 -0.97 -20.38
N HIS A 162 4.10 0.03 -19.83
CA HIS A 162 5.52 -0.02 -19.47
C HIS A 162 5.79 -0.93 -18.25
N MET A 163 4.74 -1.28 -17.51
CA MET A 163 4.78 -2.26 -16.43
C MET A 163 4.84 -3.71 -16.96
N LEU A 164 4.39 -3.96 -18.20
CA LEU A 164 4.44 -5.29 -18.84
C LEU A 164 5.79 -5.58 -19.52
N SER A 165 6.68 -4.58 -19.64
CA SER A 165 7.98 -4.72 -20.32
C SER A 165 9.20 -4.56 -19.41
N LEU A 166 8.98 -4.45 -18.09
CA LEU A 166 10.04 -4.31 -17.06
C LEU A 166 10.22 -5.56 -16.19
N ALA A 167 9.61 -6.70 -16.56
CA ALA A 167 9.63 -7.92 -15.77
C ALA A 167 11.01 -8.64 -15.74
N GLU A 168 11.98 -8.27 -16.60
CA GLU A 168 13.24 -9.03 -16.74
C GLU A 168 14.39 -8.61 -15.81
N GLY A 169 14.20 -7.83 -14.74
CA GLY A 169 15.38 -7.29 -14.04
C GLY A 169 15.30 -6.95 -12.57
N VAL A 170 14.17 -7.14 -11.88
CA VAL A 170 14.12 -6.89 -10.44
C VAL A 170 13.13 -7.87 -9.84
N MET A 171 13.60 -8.87 -9.09
CA MET A 171 12.96 -9.35 -7.85
C MET A 171 13.67 -10.55 -7.18
N ASP A 172 14.76 -10.28 -6.44
CA ASP A 172 15.39 -11.27 -5.52
C ASP A 172 15.39 -10.81 -4.04
N LEU A 173 14.70 -9.72 -3.70
CA LEU A 173 15.02 -8.97 -2.47
C LEU A 173 14.10 -9.16 -1.26
N ASN A 174 12.95 -9.85 -1.37
CA ASN A 174 12.03 -10.15 -0.26
C ASN A 174 11.82 -8.97 0.72
N ILE A 175 11.40 -7.82 0.20
CA ILE A 175 11.32 -6.56 0.95
C ILE A 175 9.86 -6.17 1.26
N PRO A 176 9.55 -5.55 2.42
CA PRO A 176 8.22 -5.02 2.77
C PRO A 176 7.79 -3.78 1.96
N VAL A 177 7.99 -3.82 0.65
CA VAL A 177 7.38 -2.91 -0.32
C VAL A 177 6.11 -3.53 -0.92
N VAL A 178 5.94 -4.84 -0.75
CA VAL A 178 4.84 -5.65 -1.26
C VAL A 178 4.23 -6.44 -0.09
N LEU A 179 2.90 -6.46 -0.02
CA LEU A 179 2.11 -7.32 0.88
C LEU A 179 1.84 -8.65 0.19
N VAL A 180 2.00 -9.74 0.92
CA VAL A 180 1.91 -11.12 0.43
C VAL A 180 0.63 -11.75 0.94
N ILE A 181 -0.28 -12.08 0.03
CA ILE A 181 -1.59 -12.68 0.34
C ILE A 181 -1.52 -14.18 0.04
N PRO A 182 -1.26 -15.04 1.03
CA PRO A 182 -1.17 -16.47 0.79
C PRO A 182 -2.55 -17.08 0.55
N LEU A 183 -2.66 -18.00 -0.42
CA LEU A 183 -3.88 -18.79 -0.64
C LEU A 183 -3.99 -19.98 0.32
N SER A 184 -2.90 -20.35 0.98
CA SER A 184 -2.84 -21.36 2.03
C SER A 184 -1.96 -20.91 3.20
N LEU A 185 -2.33 -21.25 4.44
CA LEU A 185 -1.54 -20.86 5.62
C LEU A 185 -0.21 -21.62 5.76
N SER A 186 -0.02 -22.67 4.96
CA SER A 186 1.23 -23.43 4.85
C SER A 186 2.19 -22.84 3.83
N TYR A 187 1.82 -21.74 3.17
CA TYR A 187 2.68 -21.02 2.25
C TYR A 187 3.94 -20.49 2.97
N SER A 188 5.08 -20.68 2.33
CA SER A 188 6.40 -20.28 2.80
C SER A 188 7.03 -19.43 1.70
N LEU A 189 7.32 -18.16 2.01
CA LEU A 189 7.93 -17.26 1.01
C LEU A 189 9.40 -17.60 0.78
N LEU A 190 10.05 -18.26 1.75
CA LEU A 190 11.44 -18.64 1.66
C LEU A 190 11.67 -19.90 0.80
N ASP A 191 10.62 -20.70 0.57
CA ASP A 191 10.67 -21.91 -0.25
C ASP A 191 10.18 -21.69 -1.69
N ASP A 192 9.60 -20.51 -1.98
CA ASP A 192 9.23 -20.07 -3.32
C ASP A 192 10.46 -19.36 -3.94
N ASP A 193 11.14 -20.05 -4.87
CA ASP A 193 12.37 -19.55 -5.51
C ASP A 193 12.10 -18.38 -6.49
N ASP A 194 10.85 -18.00 -6.73
CA ASP A 194 10.48 -16.82 -7.52
C ASP A 194 9.11 -16.23 -7.10
N PRO A 195 9.06 -15.14 -6.31
CA PRO A 195 7.81 -14.46 -5.96
C PRO A 195 7.25 -13.59 -7.11
N GLY A 196 7.94 -13.52 -8.25
CA GLY A 196 7.74 -12.53 -9.31
C GLY A 196 7.02 -13.03 -10.55
N ASP A 197 7.34 -14.23 -11.04
CA ASP A 197 6.71 -14.79 -12.22
C ASP A 197 5.59 -15.76 -11.83
N GLY A 198 4.38 -15.44 -12.27
CA GLY A 198 3.47 -16.51 -12.59
C GLY A 198 3.97 -17.14 -13.88
N ASP A 199 5.04 -17.91 -13.83
CA ASP A 199 5.54 -18.81 -14.87
C ASP A 199 6.30 -19.93 -14.15
N GLY A 200 5.53 -20.78 -13.46
CA GLY A 200 6.05 -22.01 -12.89
C GLY A 200 6.32 -23.02 -14.00
N VAL A 201 7.51 -22.97 -14.59
CA VAL A 201 8.06 -24.12 -15.32
C VAL A 201 8.70 -25.03 -14.29
N ASP A 202 7.95 -26.07 -13.88
CA ASP A 202 8.48 -27.21 -13.16
C ASP A 202 9.52 -27.93 -14.05
N ASP A 203 10.81 -27.69 -13.84
CA ASP A 203 11.87 -28.58 -14.32
C ASP A 203 12.34 -29.49 -13.16
N GLU A 204 11.59 -30.58 -12.93
CA GLU A 204 12.19 -31.79 -12.35
C GLU A 204 13.18 -32.40 -13.37
N PRO A 205 14.30 -32.99 -12.91
CA PRO A 205 15.38 -33.38 -13.81
C PRO A 205 14.99 -34.66 -14.58
N ALA A 206 14.70 -34.51 -15.87
CA ALA A 206 14.58 -35.65 -16.78
C ALA A 206 15.96 -36.09 -17.29
N ASP A 207 16.26 -37.34 -17.00
CA ASP A 207 17.41 -38.13 -17.43
C ASP A 207 17.56 -38.22 -18.97
N ASP A 208 18.81 -38.44 -19.39
CA ASP A 208 19.47 -38.42 -20.70
C ASP A 208 18.68 -38.90 -21.96
N GLY A 209 18.88 -38.22 -23.11
CA GLY A 209 18.50 -38.74 -24.44
C GLY A 209 18.26 -37.74 -25.58
N THR A 210 19.25 -37.63 -26.48
CA THR A 210 19.28 -37.00 -27.83
C THR A 210 17.95 -36.86 -28.63
N ASP A 211 17.70 -35.69 -29.23
CA ASP A 211 17.72 -35.37 -30.69
C ASP A 211 16.92 -34.06 -31.00
N ARG A 212 17.24 -33.42 -32.12
CA ARG A 212 16.86 -32.08 -32.60
C ARG A 212 15.37 -31.94 -33.01
N GLY A 213 14.80 -30.74 -32.84
CA GLY A 213 13.74 -30.23 -33.74
C GLY A 213 12.75 -29.19 -33.20
N THR A 214 12.96 -27.93 -33.60
CA THR A 214 11.96 -26.90 -33.97
C THR A 214 10.75 -26.53 -33.08
N ALA A 215 10.74 -25.23 -32.74
CA ALA A 215 9.68 -24.22 -32.96
C ALA A 215 8.55 -24.04 -31.92
N ASP A 216 8.41 -22.75 -31.55
CA ASP A 216 7.25 -22.03 -31.02
C ASP A 216 6.63 -22.54 -29.71
N ASP A 217 7.10 -21.97 -28.59
CA ASP A 217 6.27 -21.82 -27.40
C ASP A 217 6.34 -20.36 -26.92
N VAL A 218 5.30 -19.61 -27.25
CA VAL A 218 5.04 -18.30 -26.65
C VAL A 218 4.18 -18.61 -25.44
N GLY A 219 4.82 -18.67 -24.27
CA GLY A 219 4.19 -19.07 -23.01
C GLY A 219 2.92 -18.27 -22.74
N ASP A 220 1.81 -19.01 -22.61
CA ASP A 220 0.54 -18.50 -22.11
C ASP A 220 0.67 -18.37 -20.58
N ALA A 221 0.45 -17.18 -20.03
CA ALA A 221 0.62 -16.95 -18.60
C ALA A 221 -0.28 -17.90 -17.79
N PRO A 222 0.22 -18.61 -16.76
CA PRO A 222 -0.52 -19.57 -15.95
C PRO A 222 -1.78 -18.98 -15.33
N ASP A 223 -2.82 -19.81 -15.32
CA ASP A 223 -4.10 -19.51 -14.73
C ASP A 223 -3.95 -19.21 -13.23
N ILE A 224 -4.78 -18.31 -12.71
CA ILE A 224 -4.77 -17.86 -11.30
C ILE A 224 -4.94 -19.02 -10.30
N GLU A 225 -5.49 -20.15 -10.76
CA GLU A 225 -5.66 -21.37 -9.97
C GLU A 225 -4.32 -22.02 -9.58
N ASP A 226 -3.24 -21.76 -10.32
CA ASP A 226 -1.91 -22.33 -10.10
C ASP A 226 -1.01 -21.47 -9.21
N ARG A 227 -1.42 -20.23 -8.88
CA ARG A 227 -0.64 -19.32 -8.02
C ARG A 227 -0.91 -19.59 -6.55
N ASP A 228 0.13 -19.79 -5.73
CA ASP A 228 -0.04 -20.03 -4.29
C ASP A 228 -0.14 -18.76 -3.43
N ALA A 229 0.20 -17.58 -3.98
CA ALA A 229 0.05 -16.28 -3.33
C ALA A 229 -0.26 -15.13 -4.32
N PHE A 230 -0.83 -14.04 -3.81
CA PHE A 230 -0.98 -12.77 -4.53
C PHE A 230 -0.12 -11.68 -3.89
N PHE A 231 0.43 -10.81 -4.73
CA PHE A 231 1.25 -9.69 -4.30
C PHE A 231 0.53 -8.36 -4.55
N ILE A 232 0.46 -7.50 -3.54
CA ILE A 232 -0.13 -6.16 -3.66
C ILE A 232 0.88 -5.14 -3.13
N GLY A 233 1.10 -4.04 -3.85
CA GLY A 233 2.00 -2.98 -3.38
C GLY A 233 1.53 -2.39 -2.04
N LEU A 234 2.42 -2.20 -1.08
CA LEU A 234 2.08 -1.56 0.20
C LEU A 234 1.46 -0.17 -0.01
N GLY A 235 1.93 0.55 -1.03
CA GLY A 235 1.38 1.84 -1.44
C GLY A 235 -0.13 1.81 -1.73
N ASP A 236 -0.64 0.72 -2.28
CA ASP A 236 -2.06 0.59 -2.63
C ASP A 236 -2.97 0.55 -1.40
N ALA A 237 -2.46 0.05 -0.26
CA ALA A 237 -3.16 0.12 1.02
C ALA A 237 -2.98 1.48 1.70
N VAL A 238 -1.79 2.08 1.59
CA VAL A 238 -1.41 3.32 2.30
C VAL A 238 -2.06 4.56 1.68
N ILE A 239 -1.97 4.74 0.37
CA ILE A 239 -2.41 5.96 -0.33
C ILE A 239 -3.91 6.25 -0.10
N PRO A 240 -4.86 5.32 -0.29
CA PRO A 240 -6.26 5.59 0.03
C PRO A 240 -6.50 5.81 1.54
N ALA A 241 -5.72 5.15 2.41
CA ALA A 241 -5.80 5.36 3.86
C ALA A 241 -5.35 6.76 4.28
N VAL A 242 -4.52 7.46 3.50
CA VAL A 242 -4.21 8.89 3.72
C VAL A 242 -5.49 9.73 3.68
N MET A 243 -6.39 9.46 2.73
CA MET A 243 -7.67 10.19 2.65
C MET A 243 -8.57 9.90 3.85
N VAL A 244 -8.56 8.67 4.35
CA VAL A 244 -9.29 8.27 5.56
C VAL A 244 -8.79 9.07 6.77
N ALA A 245 -7.47 9.08 6.99
CA ALA A 245 -6.85 9.79 8.11
C ALA A 245 -6.96 11.33 7.97
N SER A 246 -6.83 11.85 6.76
CA SER A 246 -7.05 13.27 6.46
C SER A 246 -8.50 13.69 6.71
N ALA A 247 -9.48 12.88 6.29
CA ALA A 247 -10.89 13.12 6.56
C ALA A 247 -11.19 13.10 8.07
N ALA A 248 -10.61 12.16 8.82
CA ALA A 248 -10.74 12.09 10.28
C ALA A 248 -10.17 13.34 10.98
N THR A 249 -9.09 13.90 10.45
CA THR A 249 -8.38 15.04 11.06
C THR A 249 -8.98 16.40 10.68
N PHE A 250 -9.31 16.60 9.40
CA PHE A 250 -9.59 17.92 8.84
C PHE A 250 -11.04 18.13 8.41
N SER A 251 -11.87 17.08 8.33
CA SER A 251 -13.27 17.26 7.97
C SER A 251 -14.04 18.00 9.07
N PRO A 252 -14.91 18.96 8.71
CA PRO A 252 -15.76 19.65 9.69
C PRO A 252 -16.92 18.80 10.20
N ALA A 253 -17.10 17.58 9.69
CA ALA A 253 -18.16 16.68 10.10
C ALA A 253 -18.02 16.27 11.57
N ALA A 254 -19.15 16.12 12.27
CA ALA A 254 -19.17 15.67 13.65
C ALA A 254 -18.52 14.30 13.81
N ALA A 255 -17.73 14.13 14.89
CA ALA A 255 -17.15 12.85 15.25
C ALA A 255 -18.24 11.85 15.64
N LEU A 256 -18.14 10.63 15.11
CA LEU A 256 -18.85 9.47 15.60
C LEU A 256 -18.11 9.05 16.86
N SER A 257 -18.77 9.09 18.02
CA SER A 257 -18.16 8.87 19.34
C SER A 257 -17.71 7.41 19.55
N VAL A 258 -16.74 6.97 18.75
CA VAL A 258 -16.12 5.65 18.79
C VAL A 258 -14.87 5.75 19.67
N PRO A 259 -14.77 4.97 20.76
CA PRO A 259 -13.59 4.99 21.61
C PRO A 259 -12.33 4.69 20.80
N LEU A 260 -11.25 5.43 21.06
CA LEU A 260 -9.91 5.25 20.47
C LEU A 260 -9.79 5.50 18.96
N LEU A 261 -10.87 5.85 18.27
CA LEU A 261 -10.85 6.17 16.84
C LEU A 261 -11.43 7.56 16.63
N GLY A 262 -10.64 8.46 16.04
CA GLY A 262 -11.08 9.79 15.60
C GLY A 262 -12.03 9.73 14.39
N LEU A 263 -13.03 8.86 14.44
CA LEU A 263 -13.87 8.52 13.30
C LEU A 263 -14.96 9.57 13.11
N ASN A 264 -15.18 9.98 11.87
CA ASN A 264 -16.34 10.76 11.45
C ASN A 264 -17.00 10.09 10.23
N LEU A 265 -18.18 10.59 9.83
CA LEU A 265 -18.92 9.99 8.72
C LEU A 265 -18.14 10.01 7.39
N PRO A 266 -17.42 11.09 7.02
CA PRO A 266 -16.60 11.12 5.82
C PRO A 266 -15.47 10.09 5.82
N ALA A 267 -14.73 9.94 6.93
CA ALA A 267 -13.66 8.95 7.05
C ALA A 267 -14.22 7.52 6.95
N LEU A 268 -15.36 7.23 7.59
CA LEU A 268 -16.01 5.92 7.52
C LEU A 268 -16.42 5.56 6.08
N PHE A 269 -17.01 6.51 5.35
CA PHE A 269 -17.38 6.27 3.97
C PHE A 269 -16.17 6.19 3.04
N ALA A 270 -15.10 6.95 3.28
CA ALA A 270 -13.83 6.81 2.57
C ALA A 270 -13.24 5.40 2.74
N MET A 271 -13.31 4.85 3.96
CA MET A 271 -12.89 3.47 4.21
C MET A 271 -13.74 2.48 3.42
N GLY A 272 -15.07 2.58 3.55
CA GLY A 272 -15.99 1.71 2.82
C GLY A 272 -15.80 1.80 1.30
N GLY A 273 -15.57 3.01 0.78
CA GLY A 273 -15.28 3.26 -0.62
C GLY A 273 -13.99 2.60 -1.10
N THR A 274 -12.91 2.65 -0.30
CA THR A 274 -11.64 1.95 -0.57
C THR A 274 -11.87 0.45 -0.67
N LEU A 275 -12.63 -0.14 0.27
CA LEU A 275 -12.93 -1.58 0.26
C LEU A 275 -13.79 -1.99 -0.94
N VAL A 276 -14.77 -1.17 -1.32
CA VAL A 276 -15.56 -1.41 -2.54
C VAL A 276 -14.64 -1.35 -3.78
N GLY A 277 -13.73 -0.37 -3.84
CA GLY A 277 -12.71 -0.28 -4.88
C GLY A 277 -11.84 -1.54 -4.95
N LEU A 278 -11.35 -2.01 -3.81
CA LEU A 278 -10.55 -3.24 -3.69
C LEU A 278 -11.33 -4.47 -4.15
N LEU A 279 -12.58 -4.63 -3.73
CA LEU A 279 -13.40 -5.77 -4.14
C LEU A 279 -13.69 -5.77 -5.64
N LEU A 280 -13.90 -4.60 -6.24
CA LEU A 280 -14.05 -4.47 -7.70
C LEU A 280 -12.75 -4.80 -8.43
N LEU A 281 -11.62 -4.34 -7.91
CA LEU A 281 -10.29 -4.63 -8.44
C LEU A 281 -10.02 -6.13 -8.41
N LEU A 282 -10.13 -6.76 -7.24
CA LEU A 282 -9.88 -8.19 -7.09
C LEU A 282 -10.83 -9.01 -7.96
N ARG A 283 -12.08 -8.57 -8.12
CA ARG A 283 -13.02 -9.21 -9.05
C ARG A 283 -12.58 -9.14 -10.51
N TRP A 284 -11.89 -8.10 -10.93
CA TRP A 284 -11.35 -7.98 -12.29
C TRP A 284 -10.04 -8.74 -12.47
N VAL A 285 -9.17 -8.72 -11.46
CA VAL A 285 -7.94 -9.51 -11.43
C VAL A 285 -8.27 -11.00 -11.51
N MET A 286 -9.24 -11.49 -10.72
CA MET A 286 -9.73 -12.89 -10.80
C MET A 286 -10.36 -13.26 -12.15
N LYS A 287 -10.60 -12.30 -13.05
CA LYS A 287 -11.05 -12.57 -14.43
C LYS A 287 -9.91 -12.52 -15.46
N GLY A 288 -8.65 -12.55 -15.00
CA GLY A 288 -7.47 -12.57 -15.86
C GLY A 288 -7.17 -11.23 -16.54
N ARG A 289 -7.67 -10.11 -16.01
CA ARG A 289 -7.45 -8.79 -16.62
C ARG A 289 -6.57 -7.93 -15.71
N ALA A 290 -5.34 -7.65 -16.14
CA ALA A 290 -4.51 -6.63 -15.52
C ALA A 290 -5.24 -5.27 -15.56
N HIS A 291 -5.32 -4.59 -14.41
CA HIS A 291 -5.98 -3.29 -14.27
C HIS A 291 -5.14 -2.38 -13.38
N ALA A 292 -5.21 -1.08 -13.66
CA ALA A 292 -4.66 -0.05 -12.79
C ALA A 292 -5.34 -0.10 -11.42
N GLY A 293 -4.54 -0.20 -10.36
CA GLY A 293 -5.01 -0.41 -9.01
C GLY A 293 -5.50 0.86 -8.33
N LEU A 294 -4.67 1.89 -8.34
CA LEU A 294 -4.92 3.15 -7.65
C LEU A 294 -6.18 3.88 -8.14
N PRO A 295 -6.60 3.85 -9.43
CA PRO A 295 -7.88 4.43 -9.85
C PRO A 295 -9.09 3.91 -9.09
N LEU A 296 -9.17 2.60 -8.84
CA LEU A 296 -10.30 2.01 -8.13
C LEU A 296 -10.21 2.27 -6.63
N LEU A 297 -9.01 2.15 -6.06
CA LEU A 297 -8.78 2.31 -4.62
C LEU A 297 -8.92 3.78 -4.21
N ASN A 298 -8.17 4.68 -4.83
CA ASN A 298 -8.22 6.11 -4.56
C ASN A 298 -9.55 6.71 -5.01
N GLY A 299 -10.07 6.30 -6.18
CA GLY A 299 -11.38 6.74 -6.64
C GLY A 299 -12.51 6.31 -5.70
N GLY A 300 -12.42 5.09 -5.16
CA GLY A 300 -13.30 4.59 -4.10
C GLY A 300 -13.19 5.41 -2.82
N ALA A 301 -11.97 5.67 -2.34
CA ALA A 301 -11.71 6.48 -1.15
C ALA A 301 -12.27 7.91 -1.29
N ILE A 302 -11.97 8.58 -2.40
CA ILE A 302 -12.45 9.94 -2.71
C ILE A 302 -13.97 9.95 -2.84
N GLY A 303 -14.54 9.03 -3.62
CA GLY A 303 -15.99 8.93 -3.82
C GLY A 303 -16.73 8.68 -2.51
N GLY A 304 -16.22 7.76 -1.69
CA GLY A 304 -16.70 7.50 -0.35
C GLY A 304 -16.64 8.74 0.53
N TYR A 305 -15.48 9.40 0.61
CA TYR A 305 -15.29 10.64 1.37
C TYR A 305 -16.30 11.73 0.98
N LEU A 306 -16.50 11.97 -0.32
CA LEU A 306 -17.43 12.98 -0.83
C LEU A 306 -18.88 12.64 -0.47
N ILE A 307 -19.29 11.38 -0.66
CA ILE A 307 -20.63 10.92 -0.26
C ILE A 307 -20.83 11.08 1.24
N GLY A 308 -19.87 10.64 2.06
CA GLY A 308 -19.94 10.77 3.52
C GLY A 308 -19.99 12.22 3.99
N SER A 309 -19.28 13.13 3.30
CA SER A 309 -19.30 14.58 3.58
C SER A 309 -20.67 15.20 3.30
N LEU A 310 -21.28 14.88 2.15
CA LEU A 310 -22.62 15.35 1.81
C LEU A 310 -23.68 14.82 2.78
N LEU A 311 -23.58 13.54 3.16
CA LEU A 311 -24.48 12.93 4.16
C LEU A 311 -24.33 13.54 5.55
N ALA A 312 -23.12 13.99 5.91
CA ALA A 312 -22.86 14.71 7.14
C ALA A 312 -23.33 16.18 7.11
N GLY A 313 -23.87 16.66 5.98
CA GLY A 313 -24.31 18.04 5.80
C GLY A 313 -23.20 19.03 5.48
N VAL A 314 -21.99 18.55 5.15
CA VAL A 314 -20.87 19.40 4.73
C VAL A 314 -21.13 19.90 3.31
N SER A 315 -20.93 21.20 3.07
CA SER A 315 -21.14 21.75 1.73
C SER A 315 -20.09 21.22 0.74
N PRO A 316 -20.38 21.15 -0.58
CA PRO A 316 -19.39 20.71 -1.56
C PRO A 316 -18.10 21.53 -1.56
N VAL A 317 -18.18 22.84 -1.26
CA VAL A 317 -17.00 23.72 -1.21
C VAL A 317 -16.10 23.38 -0.03
N GLU A 318 -16.68 23.13 1.14
CA GLU A 318 -15.95 22.69 2.33
C GLU A 318 -15.42 21.26 2.17
N ALA A 319 -16.21 20.37 1.58
CA ALA A 319 -15.80 19.00 1.29
C ALA A 319 -14.65 18.93 0.28
N LEU A 320 -14.46 19.93 -0.57
CA LEU A 320 -13.29 20.02 -1.45
C LEU A 320 -12.10 20.72 -0.78
N GLY A 321 -12.23 21.17 0.48
CA GLY A 321 -11.21 21.96 1.17
C GLY A 321 -11.01 23.36 0.58
N LEU A 322 -11.96 23.86 -0.20
CA LEU A 322 -11.84 25.15 -0.90
C LEU A 322 -12.29 26.34 -0.05
N SER A 323 -13.00 26.10 1.06
CA SER A 323 -13.45 27.15 1.98
C SER A 323 -12.33 27.84 2.76
N VAL A 324 -11.11 27.28 2.76
CA VAL A 324 -9.93 27.85 3.40
C VAL A 324 -9.05 28.62 2.41
N VAL A 325 -9.29 28.45 1.10
CA VAL A 325 -8.49 29.04 0.01
C VAL A 325 -9.07 30.38 -0.48
N PHE A 326 -10.33 30.68 -0.15
CA PHE A 326 -11.05 31.91 -0.52
C PHE A 326 -11.66 32.58 0.72
#